data_AF-A0A3B9AT87-F1
#
_entry.id   AF-A0A3B9AT87-F1
#
_cell.length_a   1.000
_cell.length_b   1.000
_cell.length_c   1.000
_cell.angle_alpha   90.00
_cell.angle_beta   90.00
_cell.angle_gamma   90.00
#
_symmetry.space_group_name_H-M   'P 1'
#
loop_
_entity.id
_entity.type
_entity.pdbx_description
1 polymer ?
#
loop_
_entity_poly.entity_id
_entity_poly.type
_entity_poly.pdbx_seq_one_letter_code
_entity_poly.pdbx_strand_id
1 'polypeptide(L)' 'MSHLKEGDLAPAFSALNEKGQTVSLADYKGKKLVLYFYPKDDTPGCTAESCSLRDGYPRFQSQGYEIL' A
#
# COMPACT_ATOMS: atom_id res chain seq x y z
N MET A 1 8.51 -19.75 -1.41
CA MET A 1 7.72 -18.50 -1.47
C MET A 1 6.36 -18.79 -0.87
N SER A 2 5.90 -17.96 0.07
CA SER A 2 4.58 -18.12 0.66
C SER A 2 3.55 -17.44 -0.24
N HIS A 3 2.57 -18.20 -0.71
CA HIS A 3 1.38 -17.65 -1.36
C HIS A 3 0.39 -17.24 -0.26
N LEU A 4 0.04 -15.96 -0.22
CA LEU A 4 -1.03 -15.48 0.65
C LEU A 4 -2.38 -15.91 0.09
N LYS A 5 -3.29 -16.31 0.97
CA LYS A 5 -4.70 -16.52 0.68
C LYS A 5 -5.57 -15.65 1.58
N GLU A 6 -6.83 -15.48 1.20
CA GLU A 6 -7.79 -14.75 2.01
C GLU A 6 -7.92 -15.35 3.42
N GLY A 7 -7.97 -14.47 4.42
CA GLY A 7 -8.02 -14.84 5.83
C GLY A 7 -6.65 -15.08 6.48
N ASP A 8 -5.55 -15.16 5.71
CA ASP A 8 -4.21 -15.20 6.28
C ASP A 8 -3.89 -13.86 6.98
N LEU A 9 -3.11 -13.95 8.06
CA LEU A 9 -2.53 -12.76 8.66
C LEU A 9 -1.50 -12.16 7.70
N ALA A 10 -1.60 -10.84 7.48
CA ALA A 10 -0.63 -10.12 6.69
C ALA A 10 0.79 -10.30 7.29
N PRO A 11 1.80 -10.66 6.47
CA PRO A 11 3.17 -10.76 6.95
C PRO A 11 3.66 -9.42 7.49
N ALA A 12 4.41 -9.46 8.60
CA ALA A 12 5.10 -8.27 9.07
C ALA A 12 6.09 -7.79 8.01
N PHE A 13 6.10 -6.49 7.75
CA PHE A 13 7.08 -5.84 6.88
C PHE A 13 7.64 -4.60 7.56
N SER A 14 8.85 -4.22 7.14
CA SER A 14 9.48 -2.95 7.44
C SER A 14 10.29 -2.54 6.22
N ALA A 15 10.05 -1.36 5.67
CA ALA A 15 10.71 -0.87 4.45
C ALA A 15 10.91 0.64 4.53
N LEU A 16 11.81 1.17 3.69
CA LEU A 16 11.95 2.61 3.50
C LEU A 16 10.93 3.07 2.44
N ASN A 17 10.21 4.15 2.72
CA ASN A 17 9.36 4.83 1.74
C ASN A 17 10.16 5.78 0.85
N GLU A 18 9.48 6.49 -0.07
CA GLU A 18 10.11 7.45 -0.98
C GLU A 18 10.80 8.63 -0.29
N LYS A 19 10.49 8.87 1.00
CA LYS A 19 11.10 9.93 1.83
C LYS A 19 12.25 9.41 2.69
N GLY A 20 12.63 8.14 2.56
CA GLY A 20 13.66 7.51 3.38
C GLY A 20 13.22 7.25 4.83
N GLN A 21 11.92 7.26 5.11
CA GLN A 21 11.37 6.94 6.42
C GLN A 21 11.03 5.45 6.49
N THR A 22 11.37 4.82 7.61
CA THR A 22 10.96 3.43 7.87
C THR A 22 9.46 3.39 8.13
N VAL A 23 8.75 2.55 7.37
CA VAL A 23 7.33 2.22 7.56
C VAL A 23 7.18 0.71 7.76
N SER A 24 6.25 0.32 8.60
CA SER A 24 5.99 -1.07 8.97
C SER A 24 4.49 -1.37 9.05
N LEU A 25 4.12 -2.65 8.98
CA LEU A 25 2.71 -3.05 9.15
C LEU A 25 2.12 -2.58 10.49
N ALA A 26 2.95 -2.50 11.53
CA ALA A 26 2.52 -2.09 12.87
C ALA A 26 2.06 -0.63 12.93
N ASP A 27 2.61 0.24 12.08
CA ASP A 27 2.26 1.67 12.01
C ASP A 27 0.81 1.90 11.56
N TYR A 28 0.21 0.89 10.92
CA TYR A 28 -1.16 0.92 10.41
C TYR A 28 -2.17 0.19 11.31
N LYS A 29 -1.78 -0.15 12.55
CA LYS A 29 -2.67 -0.85 13.49
C LYS A 29 -3.97 -0.08 13.71
N GLY A 30 -5.11 -0.77 13.56
CA GLY A 30 -6.44 -0.18 13.71
C GLY A 30 -6.98 0.51 12.46
N LYS A 31 -6.18 0.59 11.38
CA LYS A 31 -6.62 1.07 10.07
C LYS A 31 -6.74 -0.11 9.08
N LYS A 32 -7.53 0.07 8.03
CA LYS A 32 -7.54 -0.88 6.91
C LYS A 32 -6.43 -0.47 5.93
N LEU A 33 -5.45 -1.33 5.71
CA LEU A 33 -4.33 -1.03 4.82
C LEU A 33 -4.53 -1.71 3.46
N VAL A 34 -4.46 -0.93 2.39
CA VAL A 34 -4.26 -1.43 1.02
C VAL A 34 -2.77 -1.29 0.72
N LEU A 35 -2.08 -2.42 0.58
CA LEU A 35 -0.68 -2.46 0.18
C LEU A 35 -0.61 -2.74 -1.33
N TYR A 36 -0.14 -1.77 -2.09
CA TYR A 36 -0.09 -1.80 -3.55
C TYR A 36 1.35 -2.06 -4.02
N PHE A 37 1.50 -3.06 -4.89
CA PHE A 37 2.79 -3.38 -5.52
C PHE A 37 2.70 -3.08 -7.01
N TYR A 38 3.76 -2.52 -7.55
CA TYR A 38 3.90 -2.29 -8.99
C TYR A 38 5.25 -2.85 -9.47
N PRO A 39 5.34 -3.35 -10.71
CA PRO A 39 6.52 -4.04 -11.21
C PRO A 39 7.72 -3.13 -11.46
N LYS A 40 7.47 -1.89 -11.91
CA LYS A 40 8.54 -0.96 -12.28
C LYS A 40 8.06 0.49 -12.37
N ASP A 41 8.90 1.39 -11.86
CA ASP A 41 8.79 2.84 -11.97
C ASP A 41 8.75 3.32 -13.43
N ASP A 42 8.13 4.48 -13.66
CA ASP A 42 8.10 5.21 -14.94
C ASP A 42 7.56 4.42 -16.14
N THR A 43 6.71 3.42 -15.89
CA THR A 43 5.98 2.72 -16.95
C THR A 43 4.56 3.27 -17.07
N PRO A 44 4.02 3.46 -18.30
CA PRO A 44 2.72 4.13 -18.49
C PRO A 44 1.58 3.52 -17.67
N GLY A 45 1.53 2.18 -17.57
CA GLY A 45 0.54 1.47 -16.77
C GLY A 45 0.66 1.77 -15.27
N CYS A 46 1.84 1.53 -14.70
CA CYS A 46 2.08 1.76 -13.26
C CYS A 46 1.86 3.23 -12.88
N THR A 47 2.28 4.17 -13.74
CA THR A 47 2.05 5.61 -13.51
C THR A 47 0.55 5.92 -13.48
N ALA A 48 -0.23 5.37 -14.41
CA ALA A 48 -1.68 5.59 -14.45
C ALA A 48 -2.37 5.00 -13.21
N GLU A 49 -1.99 3.80 -12.79
CA GLU A 49 -2.53 3.13 -11.60
C GLU A 49 -2.20 3.92 -10.32
N SER A 50 -0.94 4.30 -10.12
CA SER A 50 -0.51 5.11 -8.97
C SER A 50 -1.19 6.48 -8.94
N CYS A 51 -1.37 7.14 -10.09
CA CYS A 51 -2.12 8.39 -10.16
C CYS A 51 -3.58 8.21 -9.79
N SER A 52 -4.24 7.16 -10.27
CA SER A 52 -5.63 6.86 -9.92
C SER A 52 -5.81 6.60 -8.42
N LEU A 53 -4.87 5.88 -7.79
CA LEU A 53 -4.88 5.64 -6.35
C LEU A 53 -4.67 6.94 -5.57
N ARG A 54 -3.70 7.77 -5.97
CA ARG A 54 -3.44 9.09 -5.37
C ARG A 54 -4.67 9.99 -5.44
N ASP A 55 -5.26 10.13 -6.62
CA ASP A 55 -6.38 11.05 -6.84
C ASP A 55 -7.65 10.56 -6.15
N GLY A 56 -7.82 9.23 -6.04
CA GLY A 56 -8.88 8.59 -5.27
C GLY A 56 -8.64 8.51 -3.77
N TYR A 57 -7.44 8.86 -3.29
CA TYR A 57 -7.04 8.63 -1.90
C TYR A 57 -7.98 9.26 -0.85
N PRO A 58 -8.47 10.51 -1.02
CA PRO A 58 -9.40 11.11 -0.06
C PRO A 58 -10.68 10.29 0.14
N ARG A 59 -11.18 9.64 -0.92
CA ARG A 59 -12.35 8.76 -0.83
C ARG A 59 -12.06 7.54 0.05
N PHE A 60 -10.92 6.89 -0.16
CA PHE A 60 -10.49 5.75 0.66
C PHE A 60 -10.29 6.13 2.13
N GLN A 61 -9.67 7.29 2.38
CA GLN A 61 -9.49 7.80 3.74
C GLN A 61 -10.82 8.04 4.47
N SER A 62 -11.82 8.60 3.79
CA SER A 62 -13.17 8.78 4.37
C SER A 62 -13.85 7.47 4.77
N GLN A 63 -13.37 6.34 4.24
CA GLN A 63 -13.85 4.99 4.54
C GLN A 63 -12.93 4.24 5.52
N GLY A 64 -11.90 4.90 6.06
CA GLY A 64 -10.95 4.35 7.02
C GLY A 64 -9.83 3.50 6.41
N TYR A 65 -9.56 3.66 5.11
CA TYR A 65 -8.45 2.99 4.44
C TYR A 65 -7.22 3.90 4.34
N GLU A 66 -6.05 3.30 4.52
CA GLU A 66 -4.75 3.85 4.14
C GLU A 66 -4.24 3.09 2.91
N ILE A 67 -3.42 3.77 2.11
CA ILE A 67 -2.77 3.18 0.94
C ILE A 67 -1.27 3.34 1.13
N LEU A 68 -0.55 2.23 0.97
CA LEU A 68 0.92 2.19 0.93
C LEU A 68 1.37 1.57 -0.39
#